data_AF-A0A959IIC8-F1
#
_entry.id   AF-A0A959IIC8-F1
#
_cell.length_a   1.000
_cell.length_b   1.000
_cell.length_c   1.000
_cell.angle_alpha   90.00
_cell.angle_beta   90.00
_cell.angle_gamma   90.00
#
_symmetry.space_group_name_H-M   'P 1'
#
loop_
_entity.id
_entity.type
_entity.pdbx_description
1 polymer ?
#
loop_
_entity_poly.entity_id
_entity_poly.type
_entity_poly.pdbx_seq_one_letter_code
_entity_poly.pdbx_strand_id
1 'polypeptide(L)'
;MRHAILLFFFLFAGMIPNALACDLCRQNQPKVLQNITHGPGPSGTIDYLITWGAVVIVLITLWFSLKYLLKPQEKDPGHIKYMILNQNASAHGRE
;
A
#
# COMPACT_ATOMS: atom_id res chain seq x y z
N MET A 1 -2.32 28.16 4.71
CA MET A 1 -2.54 26.70 4.89
C MET A 1 -3.73 26.17 4.09
N ARG A 2 -4.95 26.73 4.20
CA ARG A 2 -6.11 26.27 3.41
C ARG A 2 -5.89 26.23 1.89
N HIS A 3 -5.29 27.28 1.31
CA HIS A 3 -4.97 27.30 -0.13
C HIS A 3 -3.87 26.31 -0.52
N ALA A 4 -2.93 26.01 0.37
CA ALA A 4 -1.90 24.99 0.13
C ALA A 4 -2.50 23.58 0.14
N ILE A 5 -3.47 23.32 1.02
CA ILE A 5 -4.23 22.05 1.04
C ILE A 5 -5.05 21.91 -0.25
N LEU A 6 -5.76 22.96 -0.66
CA LEU A 6 -6.54 22.92 -1.91
C LEU A 6 -5.65 22.77 -3.15
N LEU A 7 -4.50 23.42 -3.20
CA LEU A 7 -3.51 23.24 -4.26
C LEU A 7 -2.94 21.82 -4.28
N PHE A 8 -2.66 21.25 -3.11
CA PHE A 8 -2.21 19.86 -3.01
C PHE A 8 -3.26 18.88 -3.54
N PHE A 9 -4.53 19.03 -3.14
CA PHE A 9 -5.61 18.20 -3.66
C PHE A 9 -5.85 18.38 -5.16
N PHE A 10 -5.72 19.60 -5.68
CA PHE A 10 -5.85 19.88 -7.12
C PHE A 10 -4.73 19.23 -7.94
N LEU A 11 -3.48 19.35 -7.49
CA LEU A 11 -2.33 18.70 -8.13
C LEU A 11 -2.45 17.17 -8.07
N PHE A 12 -2.90 16.63 -6.95
CA PHE A 12 -3.07 15.19 -6.76
C PHE A 12 -4.22 14.62 -7.63
N ALA A 13 -5.34 15.34 -7.75
CA ALA A 13 -6.47 14.95 -8.58
C ALA A 13 -6.11 14.91 -10.08
N GLY A 14 -5.24 15.80 -10.54
CA GLY A 14 -4.76 15.82 -11.92
C GLY A 14 -3.89 14.61 -12.33
N MET A 15 -3.40 13.83 -11.38
CA MET A 15 -2.60 12.63 -11.66
C MET A 15 -3.44 11.36 -11.88
N ILE A 16 -4.69 11.34 -11.42
CA ILE A 16 -5.60 10.18 -11.50
C ILE A 16 -5.85 9.68 -12.95
N PRO A 17 -6.03 10.53 -13.98
CA PRO A 17 -6.37 10.07 -15.33
C PRO A 17 -5.28 9.21 -16.00
N ASN A 18 -4.03 9.36 -15.56
CA ASN A 18 -2.88 8.61 -16.12
C ASN A 18 -2.73 7.21 -15.50
N ALA A 19 -3.55 6.85 -14.51
CA ALA A 19 -3.46 5.56 -13.84
C ALA A 19 -4.12 4.42 -14.64
N LEU A 20 -5.00 4.73 -15.61
CA LEU A 20 -5.72 3.74 -16.40
C LEU A 20 -4.97 3.38 -17.70
N ALA A 21 -5.15 2.14 -18.16
CA ALA A 21 -4.50 1.66 -19.38
C ALA A 21 -5.06 2.39 -20.62
N CYS A 22 -4.17 2.95 -21.47
CA CYS A 22 -4.56 3.39 -22.81
C CYS A 22 -4.87 2.20 -23.73
N ASP A 23 -5.53 2.43 -24.86
CA ASP A 23 -5.96 1.37 -25.79
C ASP A 23 -4.83 0.46 -26.28
N LEU A 24 -3.63 1.04 -26.44
CA LEU A 24 -2.42 0.28 -26.82
C LEU A 24 -1.96 -0.64 -25.68
N CYS A 25 -1.97 -0.16 -24.44
CA CYS A 25 -1.59 -0.96 -23.28
C CYS A 25 -2.62 -2.07 -23.03
N ARG A 26 -3.91 -1.78 -23.22
CA ARG A 26 -4.99 -2.76 -23.06
C ARG A 26 -4.85 -3.96 -24.02
N GLN A 27 -4.48 -3.72 -25.27
CA GLN A 27 -4.30 -4.80 -26.26
C GLN A 27 -3.07 -5.67 -25.98
N ASN A 28 -2.01 -5.09 -25.42
CA ASN A 28 -0.76 -5.78 -25.14
C ASN A 28 -0.66 -6.36 -23.72
N GLN A 29 -1.70 -6.20 -22.90
CA GLN A 29 -1.73 -6.73 -21.54
C GLN A 29 -2.44 -8.09 -21.45
N PRO A 30 -2.02 -8.96 -20.54
CA PRO A 30 -2.71 -10.22 -20.27
C PRO A 30 -4.13 -9.95 -19.75
N LYS A 31 -5.09 -10.81 -20.12
CA LYS A 31 -6.55 -10.60 -19.91
C LYS A 31 -6.94 -10.11 -18.51
N VAL A 32 -6.22 -10.54 -17.47
CA VAL A 32 -6.49 -10.20 -16.06
C VAL A 32 -6.07 -8.76 -15.72
N LEU A 33 -5.07 -8.21 -16.41
CA LEU A 33 -4.51 -6.87 -16.14
C LEU A 33 -5.01 -5.80 -17.12
N GLN A 34 -5.75 -6.21 -18.16
CA GLN A 34 -6.34 -5.29 -19.13
C GLN A 34 -7.23 -4.28 -18.39
N ASN A 35 -6.96 -2.99 -18.59
CA ASN A 35 -7.61 -1.82 -17.95
C ASN A 35 -7.13 -1.47 -16.53
N ILE A 36 -6.21 -2.24 -15.93
CA ILE A 36 -5.75 -2.01 -14.56
C ILE A 36 -4.39 -1.31 -14.55
N THR A 37 -3.45 -1.79 -15.35
CA THR A 37 -2.08 -1.27 -15.35
C THR A 37 -1.86 -0.32 -16.52
N HIS A 38 -1.31 0.87 -16.27
CA HIS A 38 -0.76 1.70 -17.36
C HIS A 38 0.67 1.25 -17.67
N GLY A 39 1.05 1.31 -18.95
CA GLY A 39 2.43 1.08 -19.40
C GLY A 39 2.66 -0.31 -20.00
N PRO A 40 3.77 -0.49 -20.76
CA PRO A 40 4.17 -1.78 -21.27
C PRO A 40 4.50 -2.70 -20.08
N GLY A 41 3.87 -3.88 -20.05
CA GLY A 41 4.23 -4.92 -19.11
C GLY A 41 5.66 -5.45 -19.37
N PRO A 42 6.14 -6.38 -18.53
CA PRO A 42 7.45 -7.01 -18.72
C PRO A 42 7.55 -7.61 -20.13
N SER A 43 8.61 -7.25 -20.86
CA SER A 43 8.76 -7.60 -22.28
C SER A 43 9.72 -8.78 -22.48
N GLY A 44 10.76 -8.88 -21.65
CA GLY A 44 11.76 -9.93 -21.70
C GLY A 44 11.80 -10.83 -20.46
N THR A 45 12.49 -11.97 -20.57
CA THR A 45 12.67 -12.93 -19.47
C THR A 45 13.29 -12.30 -18.23
N ILE A 46 14.24 -11.38 -18.41
CA ILE A 46 14.89 -10.64 -17.32
C ILE A 46 13.89 -9.71 -16.62
N ASP A 47 13.04 -9.01 -17.37
CA ASP A 47 12.00 -8.14 -16.81
C ASP A 47 11.04 -8.95 -15.93
N TYR A 48 10.64 -10.15 -16.39
CA TYR A 48 9.80 -11.06 -15.60
C TYR A 48 10.51 -11.57 -14.35
N LEU A 49 11.80 -11.92 -14.44
CA LEU A 49 12.58 -12.37 -13.30
C LEU A 49 12.66 -11.29 -12.21
N ILE A 50 12.96 -10.06 -12.60
CA ILE A 50 13.03 -8.91 -11.67
C ILE A 50 11.65 -8.62 -11.08
N THR A 51 10.62 -8.59 -11.91
CA THR A 51 9.24 -8.31 -11.47
C THR A 51 8.78 -9.33 -10.44
N TRP A 52 8.98 -10.63 -10.69
CA TRP A 52 8.62 -11.67 -9.73
C TRP A 52 9.48 -11.63 -8.47
N GLY A 53 10.77 -11.31 -8.58
CA GLY A 53 11.63 -11.04 -7.43
C GLY A 53 11.08 -9.92 -6.54
N ALA A 54 10.66 -8.81 -7.15
CA ALA A 54 10.05 -7.69 -6.42
C ALA A 54 8.73 -8.09 -5.75
N VAL A 55 7.86 -8.84 -6.44
CA VAL A 55 6.60 -9.35 -5.87
C VAL A 55 6.86 -10.19 -4.61
N VAL A 56 7.84 -11.10 -4.65
CA VAL A 56 8.20 -11.94 -3.50
C VAL A 56 8.68 -11.09 -2.32
N ILE A 57 9.58 -10.13 -2.57
CA ILE A 57 10.10 -9.24 -1.52
C ILE A 57 8.96 -8.42 -0.88
N VAL A 58 8.07 -7.86 -1.70
CA VAL A 58 6.92 -7.07 -1.22
C VAL A 58 5.99 -7.93 -0.38
N LEU A 59 5.67 -9.16 -0.81
CA LEU A 59 4.82 -10.07 -0.04
C LEU A 59 5.43 -10.43 1.32
N ILE A 60 6.74 -10.70 1.36
CA ILE A 60 7.46 -10.95 2.62
C ILE A 60 7.40 -9.72 3.53
N THR A 61 7.66 -8.54 2.98
CA THR A 61 7.65 -7.28 3.72
C THR A 61 6.26 -6.96 4.26
N LEU A 62 5.22 -7.14 3.44
CA LEU A 62 3.82 -6.96 3.81
C LEU A 62 3.42 -7.95 4.91
N TRP A 63 3.83 -9.21 4.81
CA TRP A 63 3.58 -10.21 5.85
C TRP A 63 4.19 -9.81 7.19
N PHE A 64 5.46 -9.39 7.21
CA PHE A 64 6.11 -8.92 8.44
C PHE A 64 5.46 -7.65 8.99
N SER A 65 5.13 -6.69 8.12
CA SER A 65 4.42 -5.46 8.50
C SER A 65 3.11 -5.80 9.21
N LEU A 66 2.30 -6.67 8.61
CA LEU A 66 1.03 -7.11 9.21
C LEU A 66 1.25 -7.90 10.52
N LYS A 67 2.22 -8.83 10.53
CA LYS A 67 2.56 -9.63 11.71
C LYS A 67 2.87 -8.74 12.91
N TYR A 68 3.71 -7.73 12.74
CA TYR A 68 4.14 -6.85 13.82
C TYR A 68 3.07 -5.81 14.21
N LEU A 69 2.22 -5.39 13.28
CA LEU A 69 1.06 -4.54 13.59
C LEU A 69 0.00 -5.28 14.41
N LEU A 70 -0.38 -6.49 13.98
CA LEU A 70 -1.42 -7.28 14.64
C LEU A 70 -0.93 -7.83 15.98
N LYS A 71 0.19 -8.54 15.97
CA LYS A 71 0.77 -9.18 17.15
C LYS A 71 2.23 -8.77 17.33
N PRO A 72 2.48 -7.55 17.84
CA PRO A 72 3.81 -7.16 18.24
C PRO A 72 4.28 -8.16 19.29
N GLN A 73 5.47 -8.74 19.09
CA GLN A 73 6.10 -9.64 20.07
C GLN A 73 6.75 -8.87 21.23
N GLU A 74 6.37 -7.59 21.38
CA GLU A 74 6.80 -6.75 22.47
C GLU A 74 6.16 -7.23 23.77
N LYS A 75 6.98 -7.43 24.79
CA LYS A 75 6.54 -7.87 26.12
C LYS A 75 6.62 -6.73 27.13
N ASP A 76 7.22 -5.60 26.76
CA ASP A 76 7.33 -4.44 27.61
C ASP A 76 5.94 -3.79 27.83
N PRO A 77 5.43 -3.77 29.08
CA PRO A 77 4.17 -3.09 29.41
C PRO A 77 4.21 -1.57 29.17
N GLY A 78 5.40 -0.95 29.03
CA GLY A 78 5.57 0.47 28.70
C GLY A 78 5.38 0.83 27.22
N HIS A 79 5.16 -0.14 26.34
CA HIS A 79 5.06 0.12 24.90
C HIS A 79 3.78 0.90 24.54
N ILE A 80 3.87 1.82 23.56
CA ILE A 80 2.81 2.76 23.15
C ILE A 80 1.46 2.05 22.89
N LYS A 81 1.49 0.83 22.35
CA LYS A 81 0.27 0.04 22.11
C LYS A 81 -0.47 -0.32 23.40
N TYR A 82 0.23 -0.65 24.49
CA TYR A 82 -0.37 -0.98 25.79
C TYR A 82 -0.86 0.25 26.54
N MET A 83 -0.15 1.38 26.41
CA MET A 83 -0.59 2.65 26.98
C MET A 83 -1.95 3.09 26.41
N ILE A 84 -2.14 3.00 25.09
CA ILE A 84 -3.42 3.37 24.45
C ILE A 84 -4.55 2.39 24.84
N LEU A 85 -4.26 1.08 24.89
CA LEU A 85 -5.26 0.08 25.28
C LEU A 85 -5.71 0.24 26.74
N ASN A 86 -4.77 0.46 27.67
CA ASN A 86 -5.08 0.66 29.09
C ASN A 86 -5.81 1.98 29.33
N GLN A 87 -5.39 3.06 28.66
CA GLN A 87 -6.03 4.37 28.77
C GLN A 87 -7.49 4.33 28.27
N ASN A 88 -7.76 3.61 27.18
CA ASN A 88 -9.14 3.44 26.69
C ASN A 88 -10.00 2.55 27.61
N ALA A 89 -9.42 1.52 28.23
CA ALA A 89 -10.14 0.67 29.18
C ALA A 89 -10.56 1.45 30.45
N SER A 90 -9.64 2.25 30.99
CA SER A 90 -9.90 3.12 32.17
C SER A 90 -10.81 4.30 31.83
N ALA A 91 -10.74 4.85 30.61
CA ALA A 91 -11.69 5.86 30.15
C ALA A 91 -13.13 5.33 29.94
N HIS A 92 -13.31 4.01 29.83
CA HIS A 92 -14.62 3.39 29.57
C HIS A 92 -15.21 2.60 30.75
N GLY A 93 -14.64 2.73 31.96
CA GLY A 93 -15.26 2.21 33.19
C GLY A 93 -15.54 0.70 33.20
N ARG A 94 -14.72 -0.09 32.51
CA ARG A 94 -14.76 -1.56 32.59
C ARG A 94 -13.59 -2.01 33.44
N GLU A 95 -13.83 -2.07 34.75
CA GLU A 95 -12.99 -2.70 35.76
C GLU A 95 -13.36 -4.18 35.95
#